data_AF-A0AAU5QPB0-F1
#
_entry.id   AF-A0AAU5QPB0-F1
#
_cell.length_a   1.000
_cell.length_b   1.000
_cell.length_c   1.000
_cell.angle_alpha   90.00
_cell.angle_beta   90.00
_cell.angle_gamma   90.00
#
_symmetry.space_group_name_H-M   'P 1'
#
loop_
_entity.id
_entity.type
_entity.pdbx_description
1 polymer ?
#
loop_
_entity_poly.entity_id
_entity_poly.type
_entity_poly.pdbx_seq_one_letter_code
_entity_poly.pdbx_strand_id
1 'polypeptide(L)'
;MTWLPPIPHSATAGHDPADEILALGLEPRYEVVVERTEPPASIADALGVEPGEAGCLVRRSRLLADGIPVRLATSWFPTRASRHPNSSVR
;
A
#
# COMPACT_ATOMS: atom_id res chain seq x y z
N MET A 1 -16.41 25.17 -11.55
CA MET A 1 -15.28 24.24 -11.74
C MET A 1 -14.52 24.19 -10.44
N THR A 2 -14.81 23.21 -9.58
CA THR A 2 -14.11 23.09 -8.29
C THR A 2 -12.89 22.21 -8.49
N TRP A 3 -11.72 22.84 -8.40
CA TRP A 3 -10.41 22.19 -8.42
C TRP A 3 -10.19 21.49 -7.06
N LEU A 4 -9.88 20.18 -7.08
CA LEU A 4 -9.41 19.46 -5.90
C LEU A 4 -7.88 19.52 -5.84
N PRO A 5 -7.27 19.95 -4.73
CA PRO A 5 -5.81 19.98 -4.62
C PRO A 5 -5.22 18.56 -4.61
N PRO A 6 -3.97 18.36 -5.06
CA PRO A 6 -3.30 17.08 -4.94
C PRO A 6 -3.12 16.73 -3.46
N ILE A 7 -3.65 15.58 -3.04
CA ILE A 7 -3.53 15.08 -1.66
C ILE A 7 -2.04 14.80 -1.38
N PRO A 8 -1.41 15.44 -0.38
CA PRO A 8 -0.03 15.15 -0.04
C PRO A 8 0.05 13.76 0.60
N HIS A 9 0.92 12.90 0.06
CA HIS A 9 1.33 11.67 0.72
C HIS A 9 2.18 12.03 1.94
N SER A 10 1.55 12.12 3.12
CA SER A 10 2.24 12.13 4.40
C SER A 10 1.62 11.07 5.30
N ALA A 11 2.46 10.18 5.82
CA ALA A 11 2.08 9.15 6.77
C ALA A 11 1.78 9.77 8.14
N THR A 12 0.62 10.39 8.30
CA THR A 12 0.03 10.70 9.60
C THR A 12 -1.00 9.62 9.93
N ALA A 13 -0.82 8.92 11.03
CA ALA A 13 -1.95 8.26 11.68
C ALA A 13 -3.05 9.31 11.90
N GLY A 14 -4.24 9.15 11.31
CA GLY A 14 -5.34 10.07 11.64
C GLY A 14 -6.63 9.99 10.84
N HIS A 15 -6.63 9.57 9.57
CA HIS A 15 -7.89 9.54 8.81
C HIS A 15 -7.98 8.32 7.89
N ASP A 16 -8.94 7.45 8.16
CA ASP A 16 -9.32 6.40 7.22
C ASP A 16 -10.05 7.10 6.07
N PRO A 17 -9.62 6.96 4.81
CA PRO A 17 -10.33 7.55 3.67
C PRO A 17 -11.80 7.09 3.54
N ALA A 18 -12.20 6.00 4.20
CA ALA A 18 -13.61 5.64 4.33
C ALA A 18 -14.42 6.68 5.13
N ASP A 19 -13.81 7.37 6.08
CA ASP A 19 -14.45 8.42 6.86
C ASP A 19 -14.87 9.60 5.97
N GLU A 20 -14.04 9.97 4.99
CA GLU A 20 -14.38 11.00 3.99
C GLU A 20 -15.60 10.59 3.16
N ILE A 21 -15.68 9.31 2.77
CA ILE A 21 -16.78 8.76 1.98
C ILE A 21 -18.08 8.78 2.80
N LEU A 22 -18.01 8.38 4.07
CA LEU A 22 -19.14 8.44 5.00
C LEU A 22 -19.62 9.87 5.23
N ALA A 23 -18.70 10.83 5.37
CA ALA A 23 -19.04 12.24 5.53
C ALA A 23 -19.78 12.83 4.31
N LEU A 24 -19.63 12.21 3.14
CA LEU A 24 -20.35 12.55 1.91
C LEU A 24 -21.70 11.81 1.78
N GLY A 25 -22.06 10.93 2.72
CA GLY A 25 -23.29 10.15 2.70
C GLY A 25 -23.27 8.96 1.73
N LEU A 26 -22.08 8.53 1.31
CA LEU A 26 -21.88 7.40 0.40
C LEU A 26 -21.49 6.14 1.20
N GLU A 27 -21.67 4.96 0.62
CA GLU A 27 -21.26 3.69 1.19
C GLU A 27 -19.79 3.37 0.85
N PRO A 28 -18.89 3.29 1.84
CA PRO A 28 -17.52 2.85 1.62
C PRO A 28 -17.45 1.32 1.55
N ARG A 29 -16.72 0.79 0.56
CA ARG A 29 -16.40 -0.63 0.48
C ARG A 29 -14.93 -0.86 0.16
N TYR A 30 -14.27 -1.68 0.99
CA TYR A 30 -12.93 -2.16 0.71
C TYR A 30 -12.96 -3.49 -0.03
N GLU A 31 -12.22 -3.56 -1.12
CA GLU A 31 -11.91 -4.81 -1.82
C GLU A 31 -10.41 -5.05 -1.73
N VAL A 32 -9.99 -6.21 -1.24
CA VAL A 32 -8.57 -6.52 -1.02
C VAL A 32 -8.25 -7.89 -1.59
N VAL A 33 -7.18 -7.93 -2.39
CA VAL A 33 -6.58 -9.17 -2.90
C VAL A 33 -5.14 -9.25 -2.39
N VAL A 34 -4.77 -10.39 -1.85
CA VAL A 34 -3.40 -10.67 -1.36
C VAL A 34 -2.86 -11.90 -2.05
N GLU A 35 -1.67 -11.78 -2.62
CA GLU A 35 -1.01 -12.84 -3.39
C GLU A 35 0.48 -12.88 -3.05
N ARG A 36 1.11 -14.03 -3.26
CA ARG A 36 2.58 -14.15 -3.26
C ARG A 36 3.08 -14.05 -4.69
N THR A 37 4.01 -13.14 -4.95
CA THR A 37 4.64 -12.97 -6.25
C THR A 37 6.02 -12.34 -6.11
N GLU A 38 6.83 -12.47 -7.14
CA GLU A 38 8.09 -11.73 -7.25
C GLU A 38 7.79 -10.22 -7.39
N PRO A 39 8.41 -9.35 -6.57
CA PRO A 39 8.27 -7.91 -6.72
C PRO A 39 9.04 -7.42 -7.96
N PRO A 40 8.59 -6.32 -8.60
CA PRO A 40 9.41 -5.62 -9.59
C PRO A 40 10.76 -5.21 -9.00
N ALA A 41 11.82 -5.15 -9.82
CA ALA A 41 13.19 -4.86 -9.35
C ALA A 41 13.28 -3.60 -8.46
N SER A 42 12.66 -2.50 -8.87
CA SER A 42 12.65 -1.26 -8.07
C SER A 42 12.01 -1.40 -6.70
N ILE A 43 11.02 -2.30 -6.56
CA ILE A 43 10.38 -2.62 -5.29
C ILE A 43 11.25 -3.59 -4.49
N ALA A 44 11.87 -4.56 -5.15
CA ALA A 44 12.82 -5.49 -4.52
C ALA A 44 13.97 -4.71 -3.86
N ASP A 45 14.56 -3.78 -4.59
CA ASP A 45 15.63 -2.88 -4.13
C ASP A 45 15.16 -2.04 -2.94
N ALA A 46 13.98 -1.43 -3.04
CA ALA A 46 13.42 -0.60 -1.97
C ALA A 46 13.09 -1.41 -0.70
N LEU A 47 12.73 -2.68 -0.85
CA LEU A 47 12.48 -3.61 0.26
C LEU A 47 13.75 -4.31 0.78
N GLY A 48 14.88 -4.19 0.06
CA GLY A 48 16.12 -4.88 0.39
C GLY A 48 15.99 -6.40 0.31
N VAL A 49 15.23 -6.92 -0.65
CA VAL A 49 15.06 -8.37 -0.88
C VAL A 49 15.87 -8.80 -2.10
N GLU A 50 16.61 -9.90 -1.96
CA GLU A 50 17.44 -10.41 -3.06
C GLU A 50 16.57 -11.11 -4.13
N PRO A 51 16.91 -10.98 -5.43
CA PRO A 51 16.26 -11.73 -6.49
C PRO A 51 16.29 -13.24 -6.22
N GLY A 52 15.13 -13.90 -6.29
CA GLY A 52 15.02 -15.34 -6.02
C GLY A 52 14.84 -15.74 -4.55
N GLU A 53 14.83 -14.81 -3.59
CA GLU A 53 14.29 -15.10 -2.26
C GLU A 53 12.76 -15.26 -2.31
N ALA A 54 12.20 -16.05 -1.38
CA ALA A 54 10.77 -16.38 -1.32
C ALA A 54 9.89 -15.15 -1.58
N GLY A 55 9.05 -15.24 -2.62
CA GLY A 55 8.34 -14.09 -3.19
C GLY A 55 7.61 -13.23 -2.16
N CYS A 56 7.52 -11.92 -2.44
CA CYS A 56 6.85 -10.96 -1.58
C CYS A 56 5.33 -11.17 -1.57
N LEU A 57 4.67 -10.71 -0.51
CA LEU A 57 3.23 -10.52 -0.52
C LEU A 57 2.92 -9.20 -1.22
N VAL A 58 2.02 -9.23 -2.19
CA VAL A 58 1.42 -8.03 -2.77
C VAL A 58 -0.02 -7.93 -2.29
N ARG A 59 -0.37 -6.79 -1.71
CA ARG A 59 -1.74 -6.43 -1.35
C ARG A 59 -2.22 -5.38 -2.34
N ARG A 60 -3.24 -5.73 -3.14
CA ARG A 60 -3.94 -4.80 -4.02
C ARG A 60 -5.27 -4.48 -3.38
N SER A 61 -5.49 -3.22 -3.03
CA SER A 61 -6.73 -2.77 -2.39
C SER A 61 -7.42 -1.69 -3.21
N ARG A 62 -8.74 -1.79 -3.29
CA ARG A 62 -9.63 -0.76 -3.81
C ARG A 62 -10.50 -0.25 -2.67
N LEU A 63 -10.69 1.06 -2.60
CA LEU A 63 -11.75 1.68 -1.83
C LEU A 63 -12.79 2.20 -2.82
N LEU A 64 -14.02 1.78 -2.63
CA LEU A 64 -15.17 2.14 -3.45
C LEU A 64 -16.08 3.07 -2.64
N ALA A 65 -16.71 4.02 -3.33
CA ALA A 65 -17.83 4.82 -2.83
C ALA A 65 -19.06 4.49 -3.70
N ASP A 66 -20.11 3.90 -3.10
CA ASP A 66 -21.30 3.41 -3.83
C ASP A 66 -20.95 2.51 -5.03
N GLY A 67 -19.96 1.64 -4.85
CA GLY A 67 -19.49 0.74 -5.90
C GLY A 67 -18.56 1.36 -6.94
N ILE A 68 -18.28 2.67 -6.86
CA ILE A 68 -17.33 3.36 -7.75
C ILE A 68 -15.94 3.39 -7.11
N PRO A 69 -14.89 2.83 -7.73
CA PRO A 69 -13.53 2.88 -7.17
C PRO A 69 -13.00 4.32 -7.09
N VAL A 70 -12.68 4.78 -5.88
CA VAL A 70 -12.14 6.13 -5.61
C VAL A 70 -10.68 6.12 -5.17
N ARG A 71 -10.17 4.97 -4.72
CA ARG A 71 -8.74 4.78 -4.41
C ARG A 71 -8.27 3.39 -4.81
N LEU A 72 -7.10 3.34 -5.43
CA LEU A 72 -6.38 2.10 -5.74
C LEU A 72 -5.02 2.15 -5.03
N ALA A 73 -4.66 1.09 -4.33
CA ALA A 73 -3.36 0.98 -3.69
C ALA A 73 -2.76 -0.39 -3.91
N THR A 74 -1.44 -0.41 -4.15
CA THR A 74 -0.64 -1.63 -4.18
C THR A 74 0.45 -1.49 -3.13
N SER A 75 0.51 -2.44 -2.21
CA SER A 75 1.50 -2.48 -1.14
C SER A 75 2.24 -3.80 -1.19
N TRP A 76 3.56 -3.73 -1.00
CA TRP A 76 4.43 -4.90 -1.02
C TRP A 76 5.01 -5.15 0.36
N PHE A 77 5.01 -6.41 0.78
CA PHE A 77 5.51 -6.83 2.08
C PHE A 77 6.49 -7.99 1.89
N PRO A 78 7.70 -7.91 2.48
CA PRO A 78 8.63 -9.01 2.44
C PRO A 78 8.07 -10.16 3.28
N THR A 79 8.15 -11.41 2.78
CA THR A 79 7.65 -12.58 3.52
C THR A 79 8.57 -13.01 4.66
N ARG A 80 9.79 -12.46 4.71
CA ARG A 80 10.70 -12.59 5.84
C ARG A 80 10.96 -11.21 6.42
N ALA A 81 11.09 -11.14 7.74
CA ALA A 81 11.63 -9.95 8.37
C ALA A 81 13.04 -9.72 7.82
N SER A 82 13.30 -8.56 7.23
CA SER A 82 14.63 -8.20 6.77
C SER A 82 15.59 -8.28 7.96
N ARG A 83 16.58 -9.16 7.88
CA ARG A 83 17.70 -9.15 8.83
C ARG A 83 18.52 -7.93 8.47
N HIS A 84 18.40 -6.84 9.23
CA HIS A 84 19.30 -5.70 9.09
C HIS A 84 20.74 -6.23 9.26
N PRO A 85 21.66 -5.99 8.31
CA PRO A 85 23.07 -6.29 8.55
C PRO A 85 23.54 -5.37 9.68
N ASN A 86 23.91 -5.99 10.81
CA ASN A 86 24.56 -5.33 11.92
C ASN A 86 25.86 -4.70 11.39
N SER A 87 25.96 -3.38 11.34
CA SER A 87 27.19 -2.68 11.03
C SER A 87 28.18 -2.91 12.18
N SER A 88 29.04 -3.91 12.03
CA SER A 88 30.21 -4.08 12.87
C SER A 88 31.16 -2.88 12.65
N VAL A 89 31.17 -1.98 13.63
CA VAL A 89 32.29 -1.06 13.85
C VAL A 89 33.50 -1.95 14.22
N ARG A 90 34.50 -1.95 13.34
CA ARG A 90 35.87 -2.39 13.66
C ARG A 90 36.65 -1.21 14.20
#